data_AF-A0A7V9LKJ8-F1
#
_entry.id   AF-A0A7V9LKJ8-F1
#
_cell.length_a   1.000
_cell.length_b   1.000
_cell.length_c   1.000
_cell.angle_alpha   90.00
_cell.angle_beta   90.00
_cell.angle_gamma   90.00
#
_symmetry.space_group_name_H-M   'P 1'
#
loop_
_entity.id
_entity.type
_entity.pdbx_description
1 polymer ?
#
loop_
_entity_poly.entity_id
_entity_poly.type
_entity_poly.pdbx_seq_one_letter_code
_entity_poly.pdbx_strand_id
1 'polypeptide(L)'
;MKNLKRATRPITPMRATFCAMLSIATVAAMTAGCETLDTPPLPQGTRAVSTPVACATATATATATATATATATATATAPAPAPVAPPPVLPLDDALLAAANNLFSSAAKTLSMPPTQRLLVIDPLVDSVSHTQTVTTQSLETKIQGLVRSKYPGFNAQPFSRASVGQAPIVLVGTFTPIDLKNQTGGARDAFRICLALADLKSGLIVAKGVARASIDGVNLTPLPHLQDAPAWTKDPSVDAYVQTCQGTKPGDRIDPAYLDGILAASLIAEASDLFDSGRYQDSIEV
;
A
#
# COMPACT_ATOMS: atom_id res chain seq x y z
N MET A 1 -46.57 -50.31 -16.99
CA MET A 1 -47.58 -49.69 -16.10
C MET A 1 -46.88 -48.99 -14.94
N LYS A 2 -46.80 -47.65 -14.97
CA LYS A 2 -46.82 -46.72 -13.83
C LYS A 2 -46.58 -45.30 -14.36
N ASN A 3 -47.69 -44.60 -14.56
CA ASN A 3 -47.76 -43.20 -14.99
C ASN A 3 -47.37 -42.30 -13.82
N LEU A 4 -46.36 -41.44 -13.99
CA LEU A 4 -46.07 -40.36 -13.05
C LEU A 4 -46.48 -39.03 -13.68
N LYS A 5 -47.68 -38.56 -13.32
CA LYS A 5 -48.22 -37.25 -13.69
C LYS A 5 -47.36 -36.15 -13.05
N ARG A 6 -46.70 -35.32 -13.87
CA ARG A 6 -46.14 -34.03 -13.44
C ARG A 6 -47.26 -32.99 -13.39
N ALA A 7 -47.48 -32.43 -12.21
CA ALA A 7 -48.41 -31.33 -11.98
C ALA A 7 -47.75 -30.00 -12.40
N THR A 8 -48.35 -29.34 -13.38
CA THR A 8 -48.02 -28.00 -13.85
C THR A 8 -48.61 -26.97 -12.86
N ARG A 9 -47.77 -26.11 -12.26
CA ARG A 9 -48.24 -24.93 -11.51
C ARG A 9 -48.19 -23.69 -12.41
N PRO A 10 -49.20 -22.81 -12.40
CA PRO A 10 -49.19 -21.59 -13.20
C PRO A 10 -48.32 -20.52 -12.55
N ILE A 11 -47.53 -19.83 -13.38
CA ILE A 11 -46.72 -18.67 -13.02
C ILE A 11 -47.56 -17.41 -13.25
N THR A 12 -47.88 -16.69 -12.19
CA THR A 12 -48.52 -15.37 -12.24
C THR A 12 -47.45 -14.30 -12.54
N PRO A 13 -47.61 -13.43 -13.55
CA PRO A 13 -46.71 -12.31 -13.76
C PRO A 13 -47.12 -11.10 -12.89
N MET A 14 -46.25 -10.73 -11.95
CA MET A 14 -46.37 -9.51 -11.14
C MET A 14 -45.88 -8.33 -11.99
N ARG A 15 -46.81 -7.51 -12.47
CA ARG A 15 -46.54 -6.23 -13.15
C ARG A 15 -45.95 -5.24 -12.13
N ALA A 16 -44.69 -4.86 -12.31
CA ALA A 16 -44.09 -3.73 -11.61
C ALA A 16 -44.24 -2.47 -12.47
N THR A 17 -45.20 -1.63 -12.06
CA THR A 17 -45.37 -0.25 -12.51
C THR A 17 -44.21 0.57 -11.95
N PHE A 18 -43.30 1.07 -12.79
CA PHE A 18 -42.37 2.13 -12.42
C PHE A 18 -42.81 3.43 -13.07
N CYS A 19 -43.29 4.32 -12.21
CA CYS A 19 -43.72 5.67 -12.52
C CYS A 19 -42.48 6.55 -12.74
N ALA A 20 -42.54 7.36 -13.80
CA ALA A 20 -41.54 8.34 -14.18
C ALA A 20 -41.37 9.42 -13.10
N MET A 21 -40.12 9.80 -12.82
CA MET A 21 -39.80 11.15 -12.37
C MET A 21 -38.65 11.70 -13.21
N LEU A 22 -39.06 12.59 -14.11
CA LEU A 22 -38.26 13.48 -14.92
C LEU A 22 -37.83 14.65 -14.02
N SER A 23 -36.55 14.79 -13.72
CA SER A 23 -36.00 16.02 -13.11
C SER A 23 -34.95 16.61 -14.03
N ILE A 24 -35.35 17.70 -14.67
CA ILE A 24 -34.54 18.60 -15.48
C ILE A 24 -33.71 19.44 -14.51
N ALA A 25 -32.38 19.34 -14.58
CA ALA A 25 -31.47 20.26 -13.90
C ALA A 25 -30.74 21.09 -14.96
N THR A 26 -30.94 22.39 -14.83
CA THR A 26 -30.56 23.47 -15.73
C THR A 26 -29.04 23.65 -15.80
N VAL A 27 -28.51 23.73 -17.01
CA VAL A 27 -27.12 24.15 -17.31
C VAL A 27 -27.05 25.68 -17.19
N ALA A 28 -26.19 26.18 -16.30
CA ALA A 28 -25.77 27.58 -16.31
C ALA A 28 -24.27 27.64 -16.60
N ALA A 29 -23.96 28.12 -17.80
CA ALA A 29 -22.61 28.48 -18.22
C ALA A 29 -22.18 29.78 -17.52
N MET A 30 -20.97 29.81 -16.96
CA MET A 30 -20.27 31.05 -16.67
C MET A 30 -18.85 31.02 -17.23
N THR A 31 -18.53 32.17 -17.78
CA THR A 31 -17.50 32.52 -18.75
C THR A 31 -16.11 32.65 -18.16
N ALA A 32 -15.15 32.37 -19.04
CA ALA A 32 -13.73 32.66 -19.01
C ALA A 32 -13.33 33.98 -18.29
N GLY A 33 -12.36 33.86 -17.39
CA GLY A 33 -11.46 34.94 -16.96
C GLY A 33 -10.03 34.49 -17.22
N CYS A 34 -9.33 35.20 -18.11
CA CYS A 34 -7.92 35.01 -18.42
C CYS A 34 -7.15 35.99 -17.53
N GLU A 35 -6.42 35.48 -16.54
CA GLU A 35 -5.45 36.28 -15.78
C GLU A 35 -4.06 35.67 -15.90
N THR A 36 -3.14 36.55 -16.26
CA THR A 36 -1.73 36.34 -16.53
C THR A 36 -0.98 35.90 -15.28
N LEU A 37 -0.29 34.77 -15.34
CA LEU A 37 0.64 34.33 -14.30
C LEU A 37 1.93 35.14 -14.39
N ASP A 38 2.06 36.06 -13.45
CA ASP A 38 3.29 36.79 -13.14
C ASP A 38 4.30 35.84 -12.48
N THR A 39 5.56 35.91 -12.93
CA THR A 39 6.61 34.96 -12.56
C THR A 39 7.38 35.49 -11.35
N PRO A 40 7.44 34.79 -10.20
CA PRO A 40 8.26 35.25 -9.09
C PRO A 40 9.76 34.98 -9.35
N PRO A 41 10.66 35.94 -9.06
CA PRO A 41 12.09 35.77 -9.26
C PRO A 41 12.73 34.88 -8.19
N LEU A 42 13.72 34.10 -8.63
CA LEU A 42 14.58 33.23 -7.82
C LEU A 42 15.33 34.01 -6.71
N PRO A 43 15.44 33.48 -5.49
CA PRO A 43 16.26 34.09 -4.44
C PRO A 43 17.75 33.88 -4.72
N GLN A 44 18.47 35.00 -4.79
CA GLN A 44 19.92 35.07 -4.95
C GLN A 44 20.63 34.58 -3.68
N GLY A 45 21.63 33.72 -3.87
CA GLY A 45 22.46 33.15 -2.81
C GLY A 45 23.37 34.19 -2.15
N THR A 46 23.20 34.39 -0.85
CA THR A 46 24.17 35.07 0.01
C THR A 46 25.06 34.04 0.69
N ARG A 47 26.33 34.01 0.26
CA ARG A 47 27.46 33.40 0.97
C ARG A 47 27.62 34.07 2.33
N ALA A 48 27.46 33.32 3.42
CA ALA A 48 27.95 33.71 4.74
C ALA A 48 29.29 33.01 5.00
N VAL A 49 30.31 33.83 5.22
CA VAL A 49 31.67 33.45 5.60
C VAL A 49 31.67 33.11 7.09
N SER A 50 32.00 31.86 7.45
CA SER A 50 32.21 31.45 8.85
C SER A 50 33.69 31.53 9.20
N THR A 51 34.04 32.46 10.08
CA THR A 51 35.34 32.52 10.78
C THR A 51 35.37 31.54 11.95
N PRO A 52 36.53 30.90 12.25
CA PRO A 52 36.68 29.99 13.37
C PRO A 52 37.02 30.75 14.67
N VAL A 53 36.35 30.43 15.78
CA VAL A 53 36.82 30.82 17.13
C VAL A 53 37.42 29.59 17.80
N ALA A 54 38.69 29.74 18.16
CA ALA A 54 39.52 28.75 18.81
C ALA A 54 39.46 28.88 20.34
N CYS A 55 39.77 27.75 20.98
CA CYS A 55 40.55 27.58 22.21
C CYS A 55 40.10 28.29 23.50
N ALA A 56 39.69 27.50 24.49
CA ALA A 56 39.95 27.81 25.90
C ALA A 56 40.17 26.53 26.69
N THR A 57 41.43 26.27 26.99
CA THR A 57 41.94 25.35 28.01
C THR A 57 41.62 25.88 29.41
N ALA A 58 41.12 25.04 30.31
CA ALA A 58 41.05 25.34 31.73
C ALA A 58 41.82 24.27 32.54
N THR A 59 42.80 24.78 33.29
CA THR A 59 43.77 24.10 34.15
C THR A 59 43.17 23.47 35.40
N ALA A 60 43.82 22.40 35.85
CA ALA A 60 43.57 21.67 37.08
C ALA A 60 44.02 22.43 38.35
N THR A 61 43.29 22.23 39.44
CA THR A 61 43.81 22.39 40.81
C THR A 61 43.24 21.28 41.68
N ALA A 62 44.13 20.56 42.36
CA ALA A 62 43.83 19.45 43.25
C ALA A 62 43.68 19.93 44.70
N THR A 63 42.73 19.35 45.43
CA THR A 63 42.74 19.27 46.90
C THR A 63 42.02 17.99 47.36
N ALA A 64 42.77 17.10 48.00
CA ALA A 64 42.25 16.04 48.87
C ALA A 64 41.60 16.68 50.12
N THR A 65 40.64 16.13 50.86
CA THR A 65 40.55 14.82 51.51
C THR A 65 39.15 14.72 52.15
N ALA A 66 38.56 13.51 52.26
CA ALA A 66 37.86 12.97 53.44
C ALA A 66 36.71 12.02 53.06
N THR A 67 36.88 10.79 53.53
CA THR A 67 36.01 9.62 53.47
C THR A 67 34.69 9.80 54.23
N ALA A 68 33.57 9.46 53.58
CA ALA A 68 32.35 9.00 54.24
C ALA A 68 31.71 7.91 53.38
N THR A 69 31.82 6.67 53.84
CA THR A 69 31.29 5.48 53.19
C THR A 69 29.77 5.44 53.40
N ALA A 70 29.02 5.95 52.42
CA ALA A 70 27.58 5.74 52.33
C ALA A 70 27.33 4.51 51.44
N THR A 71 26.81 3.45 52.02
CA THR A 71 26.42 2.22 51.33
C THR A 71 25.21 2.52 50.44
N ALA A 72 25.47 2.92 49.19
CA ALA A 72 24.45 3.03 48.16
C ALA A 72 24.07 1.61 47.71
N THR A 73 22.86 1.18 48.05
CA THR A 73 22.23 -0.03 47.54
C THR A 73 22.13 0.11 46.03
N ALA A 74 23.06 -0.52 45.30
CA ALA A 74 23.02 -0.59 43.85
C ALA A 74 21.74 -1.34 43.45
N THR A 75 20.73 -0.57 43.02
CA THR A 75 19.58 -1.14 42.32
C THR A 75 20.15 -1.65 41.00
N ALA A 76 20.24 -2.97 40.86
CA ALA A 76 20.67 -3.60 39.62
C ALA A 76 19.73 -3.12 38.50
N THR A 77 20.26 -2.25 37.62
CA THR A 77 19.58 -1.86 36.39
C THR A 77 19.27 -3.14 35.63
N ALA A 78 17.97 -3.43 35.45
CA ALA A 78 17.54 -4.56 34.64
C ALA A 78 18.22 -4.48 33.26
N PRO A 79 18.74 -5.59 32.72
CA PRO A 79 19.37 -5.60 31.40
C PRO A 79 18.40 -5.00 30.38
N ALA A 80 18.88 -4.04 29.59
CA ALA A 80 18.11 -3.53 28.45
C ALA A 80 17.72 -4.73 27.55
N PRO A 81 16.45 -4.82 27.10
CA PRO A 81 16.04 -5.91 26.23
C PRO A 81 16.95 -5.95 25.00
N ALA A 82 17.48 -7.14 24.69
CA ALA A 82 18.30 -7.33 23.50
C ALA A 82 17.54 -6.83 22.25
N PRO A 83 18.20 -6.15 21.30
CA PRO A 83 17.56 -5.74 20.05
C PRO A 83 16.91 -6.96 19.39
N VAL A 84 15.61 -6.88 19.11
CA VAL A 84 14.88 -7.94 18.41
C VAL A 84 15.57 -8.15 17.07
N ALA A 85 16.09 -9.35 16.83
CA ALA A 85 16.73 -9.69 15.57
C ALA A 85 15.76 -9.42 14.40
N PRO A 86 16.23 -8.86 13.27
CA PRO A 86 15.38 -8.69 12.09
C PRO A 86 14.72 -10.02 11.70
N PRO A 87 13.50 -10.00 11.12
CA PRO A 87 12.88 -11.21 10.60
C PRO A 87 13.86 -11.97 9.69
N PRO A 88 13.83 -13.32 9.69
CA PRO A 88 14.70 -14.10 8.83
C PRO A 88 14.38 -13.82 7.36
N VAL A 89 15.39 -13.95 6.50
CA VAL A 89 15.22 -13.93 5.05
C VAL A 89 14.74 -15.31 4.61
N LEU A 90 13.58 -15.37 3.96
CA LEU A 90 12.94 -16.58 3.46
C LEU A 90 13.05 -16.64 1.93
N PRO A 91 12.89 -17.80 1.28
CA PRO A 91 12.63 -17.86 -0.15
C PRO A 91 11.43 -16.98 -0.54
N LEU A 92 11.44 -16.40 -1.75
CA LEU A 92 10.45 -15.40 -2.19
C LEU A 92 8.99 -15.82 -1.93
N ASP A 93 8.65 -17.05 -2.28
CA ASP A 93 7.28 -17.57 -2.14
C ASP A 93 6.91 -17.81 -0.68
N ASP A 94 7.84 -18.31 0.12
CA ASP A 94 7.63 -18.52 1.55
C ASP A 94 7.48 -17.19 2.29
N ALA A 95 8.26 -16.17 1.91
CA ALA A 95 8.13 -14.82 2.43
C ALA A 95 6.76 -14.22 2.10
N LEU A 96 6.29 -14.36 0.86
CA LEU A 96 4.97 -13.91 0.44
C LEU A 96 3.87 -14.58 1.25
N LEU A 97 3.92 -15.91 1.36
CA LEU A 97 2.94 -16.69 2.11
C LEU A 97 2.96 -16.31 3.60
N ALA A 98 4.14 -16.12 4.21
CA ALA A 98 4.24 -15.68 5.59
C ALA A 98 3.60 -14.28 5.79
N ALA A 99 3.93 -13.31 4.93
CA ALA A 99 3.35 -11.97 4.99
C ALA A 99 1.83 -11.98 4.80
N ALA A 100 1.34 -12.65 3.76
CA ALA A 100 -0.08 -12.70 3.42
C ALA A 100 -0.89 -13.47 4.48
N ASN A 101 -0.38 -14.60 4.98
CA ASN A 101 -1.09 -15.36 6.00
C ASN A 101 -1.19 -14.58 7.32
N ASN A 102 -0.11 -13.88 7.71
CA ASN A 102 -0.13 -13.00 8.88
C ASN A 102 -1.13 -11.85 8.69
N LEU A 103 -1.18 -11.25 7.50
CA LEU A 103 -2.10 -10.17 7.14
C LEU A 103 -3.56 -10.61 7.28
N PHE A 104 -3.98 -11.62 6.53
CA PHE A 104 -5.39 -12.02 6.46
C PHE A 104 -5.87 -12.70 7.74
N SER A 105 -5.03 -13.46 8.44
CA SER A 105 -5.40 -14.05 9.73
C SER A 105 -5.57 -13.00 10.83
N SER A 106 -4.80 -11.91 10.80
CA SER A 106 -4.98 -10.78 11.70
C SER A 106 -6.25 -10.00 11.36
N ALA A 107 -6.45 -9.69 10.07
CA ALA A 107 -7.64 -8.99 9.59
C ALA A 107 -8.94 -9.74 9.90
N ALA A 108 -8.95 -11.08 9.76
CA ALA A 108 -10.10 -11.90 10.10
C ALA A 108 -10.52 -11.80 11.58
N LYS A 109 -9.60 -11.42 12.47
CA LYS A 109 -9.84 -11.23 13.91
C LYS A 109 -10.21 -9.78 14.25
N THR A 110 -9.63 -8.80 13.55
CA THR A 110 -9.78 -7.37 13.86
C THR A 110 -10.96 -6.72 13.15
N LEU A 111 -11.38 -7.25 12.00
CA LEU A 111 -12.51 -6.72 11.25
C LEU A 111 -13.83 -7.06 11.94
N SER A 112 -14.54 -6.02 12.40
CA SER A 112 -15.87 -6.13 13.00
C SER A 112 -17.00 -6.39 12.00
N MET A 113 -16.68 -6.54 10.70
CA MET A 113 -17.68 -6.80 9.65
C MET A 113 -17.84 -8.30 9.35
N PRO A 114 -19.07 -8.75 9.00
CA PRO A 114 -19.34 -10.11 8.58
C PRO A 114 -18.47 -10.52 7.37
N PRO A 115 -18.09 -11.80 7.25
CA PRO A 115 -17.38 -12.31 6.08
C PRO A 115 -18.02 -11.98 4.73
N THR A 116 -19.36 -11.97 4.68
CA THR A 116 -20.13 -11.64 3.47
C THR A 116 -20.00 -10.19 3.02
N GLN A 117 -19.48 -9.31 3.87
CA GLN A 117 -19.31 -7.87 3.60
C GLN A 117 -17.85 -7.48 3.35
N ARG A 118 -16.92 -8.43 3.44
CA ARG A 118 -15.49 -8.18 3.18
C ARG A 118 -15.20 -8.27 1.69
N LEU A 119 -15.69 -7.28 0.94
CA LEU A 119 -15.25 -7.05 -0.43
C LEU A 119 -13.76 -6.69 -0.39
N LEU A 120 -12.94 -7.46 -1.11
CA LEU A 120 -11.50 -7.25 -1.20
C LEU A 120 -11.13 -6.93 -2.64
N VAL A 121 -10.35 -5.90 -2.84
CA VAL A 121 -9.61 -5.66 -4.09
C VAL A 121 -8.12 -5.65 -3.77
N ILE A 122 -7.30 -6.04 -4.73
CA ILE A 122 -5.85 -5.99 -4.60
C ILE A 122 -5.36 -4.95 -5.59
N ASP A 123 -4.88 -3.83 -5.07
CA ASP A 123 -4.23 -2.80 -5.88
C ASP A 123 -2.88 -3.36 -6.38
N PRO A 124 -2.55 -3.23 -7.68
CA PRO A 124 -1.33 -3.79 -8.22
C PRO A 124 -0.06 -3.48 -7.42
N LEU A 125 0.69 -4.54 -7.11
CA LEU A 125 1.89 -4.42 -6.29
C LEU A 125 3.00 -3.67 -7.04
N VAL A 126 3.70 -2.77 -6.34
CA VAL A 126 4.80 -1.97 -6.92
C VAL A 126 6.14 -2.21 -6.25
N ASP A 127 7.22 -2.05 -7.00
CA ASP A 127 8.56 -1.89 -6.43
C ASP A 127 8.70 -0.47 -5.86
N SER A 128 9.04 -0.37 -4.58
CA SER A 128 9.12 0.92 -3.88
C SER A 128 10.31 1.79 -4.24
N VAL A 129 11.29 1.27 -4.98
CA VAL A 129 12.42 2.07 -5.44
C VAL A 129 12.19 2.58 -6.85
N SER A 130 11.68 1.74 -7.74
CA SER A 130 11.38 2.13 -9.13
C SER A 130 9.99 2.76 -9.29
N HIS A 131 9.09 2.59 -8.32
CA HIS A 131 7.67 3.02 -8.39
C HIS A 131 6.90 2.38 -9.55
N THR A 132 7.35 1.21 -10.02
CA THR A 132 6.75 0.51 -11.16
C THR A 132 6.30 -0.89 -10.79
N GLN A 133 5.35 -1.41 -11.56
CA GLN A 133 5.04 -2.82 -11.55
C GLN A 133 6.08 -3.59 -12.35
N THR A 134 6.45 -4.76 -11.85
CA THR A 134 7.42 -5.65 -12.47
C THR A 134 6.83 -7.05 -12.62
N VAL A 135 7.50 -7.91 -13.39
CA VAL A 135 7.14 -9.33 -13.49
C VAL A 135 7.03 -9.99 -12.11
N THR A 136 7.92 -9.63 -11.16
CA THR A 136 7.85 -10.16 -9.80
C THR A 136 6.59 -9.69 -9.08
N THR A 137 6.30 -8.39 -9.08
CA THR A 137 5.17 -7.86 -8.31
C THR A 137 3.83 -8.36 -8.83
N GLN A 138 3.66 -8.50 -10.15
CA GLN A 138 2.49 -9.12 -10.78
C GLN A 138 2.34 -10.61 -10.39
N SER A 139 3.46 -11.34 -10.31
CA SER A 139 3.46 -12.74 -9.85
C SER A 139 3.05 -12.86 -8.37
N LEU A 140 3.56 -11.97 -7.50
CA LEU A 140 3.16 -11.93 -6.10
C LEU A 140 1.67 -11.62 -5.95
N GLU A 141 1.15 -10.67 -6.74
CA GLU A 141 -0.28 -10.34 -6.76
C GLU A 141 -1.14 -11.57 -7.12
N THR A 142 -0.81 -12.23 -8.23
CA THR A 142 -1.51 -13.43 -8.70
C THR A 142 -1.54 -14.52 -7.61
N LYS A 143 -0.42 -14.72 -6.92
CA LYS A 143 -0.32 -15.67 -5.80
C LYS A 143 -1.18 -15.26 -4.60
N ILE A 144 -1.22 -13.97 -4.25
CA ILE A 144 -2.10 -13.46 -3.18
C ILE A 144 -3.56 -13.69 -3.56
N GLN A 145 -3.97 -13.37 -4.80
CA GLN A 145 -5.34 -13.61 -5.26
C GLN A 145 -5.73 -15.11 -5.14
N GLY A 146 -4.84 -16.02 -5.55
CA GLY A 146 -5.03 -17.47 -5.39
C GLY A 146 -5.11 -17.92 -3.93
N LEU A 147 -4.28 -17.36 -3.06
CA LEU A 147 -4.28 -17.62 -1.61
C LEU A 147 -5.61 -17.18 -0.99
N VAL A 148 -6.09 -15.97 -1.31
CA VAL A 148 -7.35 -15.46 -0.75
C VAL A 148 -8.51 -16.37 -1.12
N ARG A 149 -8.64 -16.71 -2.40
CA ARG A 149 -9.72 -17.58 -2.90
C ARG A 149 -9.71 -18.97 -2.27
N SER A 150 -8.53 -19.51 -1.95
CA SER A 150 -8.36 -20.88 -1.45
C SER A 150 -8.35 -21.01 0.08
N LYS A 151 -7.77 -20.04 0.81
CA LYS A 151 -7.54 -20.11 2.27
C LYS A 151 -8.34 -19.10 3.06
N TYR A 152 -8.80 -18.03 2.43
CA TYR A 152 -9.51 -16.93 3.09
C TYR A 152 -10.87 -16.65 2.43
N PRO A 153 -11.78 -17.65 2.33
CA PRO A 153 -13.07 -17.50 1.63
C PRO A 153 -14.00 -16.45 2.25
N GLY A 154 -13.68 -16.00 3.47
CA GLY A 154 -14.35 -14.89 4.11
C GLY A 154 -13.97 -13.51 3.56
N PHE A 155 -13.12 -13.42 2.54
CA PHE A 155 -12.86 -12.21 1.76
C PHE A 155 -13.29 -12.47 0.32
N ASN A 156 -14.19 -11.63 -0.19
CA ASN A 156 -14.65 -11.70 -1.57
C ASN A 156 -13.70 -10.90 -2.47
N ALA A 157 -12.69 -11.57 -3.03
CA ALA A 157 -11.73 -10.96 -3.94
C ALA A 157 -12.38 -10.63 -5.30
N GLN A 158 -12.43 -9.34 -5.64
CA GLN A 158 -12.86 -8.82 -6.94
C GLN A 158 -11.68 -8.17 -7.67
N PRO A 159 -11.77 -8.00 -9.00
CA PRO A 159 -10.79 -7.23 -9.76
C PRO A 159 -10.64 -5.81 -9.20
N PHE A 160 -9.45 -5.24 -9.26
CA PHE A 160 -9.24 -3.83 -8.96
C PHE A 160 -9.74 -3.00 -10.15
N SER A 161 -10.89 -2.35 -9.96
CA SER A 161 -11.62 -1.61 -11.00
C SER A 161 -12.41 -0.49 -10.36
N ARG A 162 -12.83 0.50 -11.13
CA ARG A 162 -13.73 1.57 -10.66
C ARG A 162 -15.00 1.00 -10.04
N ALA A 163 -15.56 -0.06 -10.65
CA ALA A 163 -16.80 -0.67 -10.21
C ALA A 163 -16.66 -1.30 -8.82
N SER A 164 -15.53 -1.95 -8.54
CA SER A 164 -15.25 -2.53 -7.22
C SER A 164 -14.80 -1.48 -6.22
N VAL A 165 -13.92 -0.54 -6.59
CA VAL A 165 -13.44 0.55 -5.74
C VAL A 165 -14.57 1.50 -5.33
N GLY A 166 -15.52 1.79 -6.23
CA GLY A 166 -16.69 2.62 -5.96
C GLY A 166 -17.63 2.06 -4.89
N GLN A 167 -17.48 0.78 -4.50
CA GLN A 167 -18.21 0.16 -3.40
C GLN A 167 -17.53 0.36 -2.03
N ALA A 168 -16.44 1.12 -1.96
CA ALA A 168 -15.60 1.31 -0.78
C ALA A 168 -15.13 -0.02 -0.14
N PRO A 169 -14.44 -0.90 -0.90
CA PRO A 169 -13.95 -2.19 -0.43
C PRO A 169 -12.82 -2.05 0.59
N ILE A 170 -12.41 -3.20 1.13
CA ILE A 170 -11.07 -3.36 1.68
C ILE A 170 -10.11 -3.47 0.50
N VAL A 171 -9.05 -2.67 0.50
CA VAL A 171 -8.00 -2.68 -0.51
C VAL A 171 -6.73 -3.28 0.08
N LEU A 172 -6.13 -4.23 -0.61
CA LEU A 172 -4.78 -4.67 -0.32
C LEU A 172 -3.79 -3.77 -1.07
N VAL A 173 -2.93 -3.11 -0.31
CA VAL A 173 -1.77 -2.37 -0.79
C VAL A 173 -0.55 -3.26 -0.54
N GLY A 174 0.27 -3.49 -1.56
CA GLY A 174 1.48 -4.28 -1.43
C GLY A 174 2.69 -3.63 -2.10
N THR A 175 3.82 -3.68 -1.40
CA THR A 175 5.10 -3.17 -1.88
C THR A 175 6.20 -4.22 -1.79
N PHE A 176 7.10 -4.18 -2.77
CA PHE A 176 8.28 -5.03 -2.84
C PHE A 176 9.52 -4.14 -2.88
N THR A 177 10.35 -4.15 -1.83
CA THR A 177 11.41 -3.16 -1.67
C THR A 177 12.77 -3.82 -1.54
N PRO A 178 13.75 -3.54 -2.43
CA PRO A 178 15.11 -4.01 -2.20
C PRO A 178 15.68 -3.34 -0.94
N ILE A 179 16.29 -4.15 -0.08
CA ILE A 179 16.85 -3.74 1.21
C ILE A 179 18.20 -4.41 1.46
N ASP A 180 19.01 -3.79 2.30
CA ASP A 180 20.20 -4.44 2.85
C ASP A 180 19.84 -5.40 4.00
N LEU A 181 20.85 -6.08 4.57
CA LEU A 181 20.65 -6.95 5.73
C LEU A 181 20.10 -6.23 6.97
N LYS A 182 20.25 -4.90 7.07
CA LYS A 182 19.76 -4.03 8.15
C LYS A 182 18.37 -3.44 7.87
N ASN A 183 17.69 -3.88 6.80
CA ASN A 183 16.35 -3.43 6.40
C ASN A 183 16.31 -1.95 5.93
N GLN A 184 17.42 -1.44 5.42
CA GLN A 184 17.56 -0.08 4.89
C GLN A 184 17.47 -0.07 3.36
N THR A 185 16.89 0.99 2.80
CA THR A 185 16.87 1.27 1.36
C THR A 185 18.11 2.08 0.96
N GLY A 186 18.55 1.95 -0.30
CA GLY A 186 19.68 2.71 -0.84
C GLY A 186 21.07 2.14 -0.56
N GLY A 187 21.16 1.05 0.20
CA GLY A 187 22.38 0.26 0.39
C GLY A 187 22.53 -0.90 -0.60
N ALA A 188 23.30 -1.92 -0.21
CA ALA A 188 23.37 -3.18 -0.94
C ALA A 188 21.99 -3.84 -1.03
N ARG A 189 21.70 -4.49 -2.16
CA ARG A 189 20.43 -5.20 -2.39
C ARG A 189 20.58 -6.66 -1.94
N ASP A 190 20.66 -6.86 -0.63
CA ASP A 190 20.92 -8.18 -0.04
C ASP A 190 19.63 -9.04 0.08
N ALA A 191 18.47 -8.38 0.17
CA ALA A 191 17.18 -9.01 0.31
C ALA A 191 16.06 -8.10 -0.23
N PHE A 192 14.83 -8.58 -0.19
CA PHE A 192 13.64 -7.76 -0.43
C PHE A 192 12.73 -7.75 0.79
N ARG A 193 12.08 -6.62 1.05
CA ARG A 193 10.98 -6.50 2.00
C ARG A 193 9.67 -6.60 1.23
N ILE A 194 8.85 -7.56 1.59
CA ILE A 194 7.43 -7.61 1.21
C ILE A 194 6.66 -6.92 2.32
N CYS A 195 5.97 -5.84 2.00
CA CYS A 195 4.99 -5.21 2.88
C CYS A 195 3.62 -5.35 2.24
N LEU A 196 2.64 -5.85 2.99
CA LEU A 196 1.25 -5.91 2.61
C LEU A 196 0.42 -5.21 3.70
N ALA A 197 -0.52 -4.37 3.31
CA ALA A 197 -1.45 -3.70 4.21
C ALA A 197 -2.87 -3.85 3.68
N LEU A 198 -3.83 -4.03 4.59
CA LEU A 198 -5.25 -3.96 4.28
C LEU A 198 -5.77 -2.60 4.74
N ALA A 199 -6.35 -1.85 3.81
CA ALA A 199 -6.92 -0.53 3.98
C ALA A 199 -8.43 -0.63 3.78
N ASP A 200 -9.24 -0.29 4.78
CA ASP A 200 -10.69 -0.26 4.65
C ASP A 200 -11.13 1.14 4.17
N LEU A 201 -11.54 1.25 2.90
CA LEU A 201 -11.94 2.53 2.32
C LEU A 201 -13.19 3.12 2.97
N LYS A 202 -14.03 2.28 3.61
CA LYS A 202 -15.24 2.75 4.27
C LYS A 202 -14.93 3.49 5.57
N SER A 203 -13.98 2.99 6.36
CA SER A 203 -13.55 3.63 7.60
C SER A 203 -12.38 4.61 7.42
N GLY A 204 -11.64 4.50 6.32
CA GLY A 204 -10.43 5.28 6.06
C GLY A 204 -9.23 4.82 6.89
N LEU A 205 -9.19 3.57 7.33
CA LEU A 205 -8.20 3.03 8.27
C LEU A 205 -7.44 1.84 7.72
N ILE A 206 -6.19 1.68 8.19
CA ILE A 206 -5.41 0.47 8.01
C ILE A 206 -5.90 -0.58 9.03
N VAL A 207 -6.36 -1.73 8.58
CA VAL A 207 -7.00 -2.75 9.44
C VAL A 207 -6.08 -3.91 9.78
N ALA A 208 -5.06 -4.16 8.96
CA ALA A 208 -4.05 -5.18 9.20
C ALA A 208 -2.78 -4.91 8.37
N LYS A 209 -1.66 -5.49 8.81
CA LYS A 209 -0.38 -5.44 8.10
C LYS A 209 0.33 -6.79 8.19
N GLY A 210 1.00 -7.17 7.12
CA GLY A 210 1.86 -8.34 7.03
C GLY A 210 3.18 -7.96 6.38
N VAL A 211 4.29 -8.37 6.98
CA VAL A 211 5.64 -8.07 6.48
C VAL A 211 6.51 -9.31 6.56
N ALA A 212 7.36 -9.49 5.54
CA ALA A 212 8.36 -10.53 5.49
C ALA A 212 9.59 -10.08 4.69
N ARG A 213 10.68 -10.82 4.83
CA ARG A 213 11.90 -10.62 4.04
C ARG A 213 12.10 -11.81 3.10
N ALA A 214 12.33 -11.51 1.83
CA ALA A 214 12.56 -12.47 0.77
C ALA A 214 14.03 -12.44 0.32
N SER A 215 14.57 -13.60 -0.05
CA SER A 215 15.86 -13.69 -0.75
C SER A 215 15.73 -13.08 -2.16
N ILE A 216 16.89 -12.79 -2.76
CA ILE A 216 16.96 -12.23 -4.12
C ILE A 216 16.69 -13.25 -5.22
N ASP A 217 16.72 -14.55 -4.88
CA ASP A 217 16.62 -15.63 -5.85
C ASP A 217 15.22 -15.65 -6.49
N GLY A 218 15.21 -15.77 -7.83
CA GLY A 218 13.95 -15.80 -8.60
C GLY A 218 13.28 -14.44 -8.77
N VAL A 219 13.92 -13.35 -8.36
CA VAL A 219 13.41 -11.99 -8.57
C VAL A 219 13.70 -11.51 -9.99
N ASN A 220 12.63 -11.11 -10.68
CA ASN A 220 12.66 -10.46 -11.99
C ASN A 220 12.05 -9.04 -11.89
N LEU A 221 12.91 -8.03 -11.91
CA LEU A 221 12.51 -6.61 -11.83
C LEU A 221 12.25 -5.97 -13.20
N THR A 222 12.10 -6.77 -14.26
CA THR A 222 11.72 -6.25 -15.58
C THR A 222 10.33 -5.59 -15.46
N PRO A 223 10.17 -4.32 -15.89
CA PRO A 223 8.86 -3.66 -15.90
C PRO A 223 7.85 -4.40 -16.78
N LEU A 224 6.57 -4.31 -16.43
CA LEU A 224 5.49 -4.85 -17.26
C LEU A 224 5.45 -4.19 -18.66
N PRO A 225 4.89 -4.85 -19.68
CA PRO A 225 4.95 -4.38 -21.07
C PRO A 225 4.50 -2.93 -21.25
N HIS A 226 3.36 -2.53 -20.69
CA HIS A 226 2.86 -1.15 -20.73
C HIS A 226 3.81 -0.11 -20.09
N LEU A 227 4.79 -0.52 -19.29
CA LEU A 227 5.78 0.35 -18.65
C LEU A 227 7.14 0.35 -19.34
N GLN A 228 7.41 -0.58 -20.27
CA GLN A 228 8.72 -0.65 -20.94
C GLN A 228 8.94 0.48 -21.95
N ASP A 229 7.86 0.95 -22.58
CA ASP A 229 7.92 2.01 -23.60
C ASP A 229 7.87 3.42 -22.98
N ALA A 230 7.88 3.53 -21.65
CA ALA A 230 7.83 4.79 -20.91
C ALA A 230 9.14 5.02 -20.10
N PRO A 231 10.27 5.34 -20.77
CA PRO A 231 11.61 5.34 -20.14
C PRO A 231 11.85 6.48 -19.13
N ALA A 232 10.91 7.40 -18.95
CA ALA A 232 11.03 8.52 -18.03
C ALA A 232 9.75 8.72 -17.21
N TRP A 233 9.54 7.88 -16.19
CA TRP A 233 8.58 8.21 -15.15
C TRP A 233 9.24 9.18 -14.17
N THR A 234 8.70 10.40 -14.11
CA THR A 234 8.98 11.32 -13.01
C THR A 234 8.43 10.69 -11.72
N LYS A 235 9.06 10.99 -10.57
CA LYS A 235 8.49 10.62 -9.27
C LYS A 235 7.04 11.10 -9.19
N ASP A 236 6.13 10.15 -9.05
CA ASP A 236 4.70 10.40 -8.88
C ASP A 236 4.36 10.44 -7.38
N PRO A 237 3.89 11.59 -6.86
CA PRO A 237 3.43 11.70 -5.47
C PRO A 237 2.33 10.70 -5.10
N SER A 238 1.50 10.26 -6.05
CA SER A 238 0.47 9.25 -5.81
C SER A 238 1.06 7.88 -5.55
N VAL A 239 2.15 7.51 -6.23
CA VAL A 239 2.86 6.25 -5.95
C VAL A 239 3.69 6.35 -4.67
N ASP A 240 4.25 7.52 -4.35
CA ASP A 240 4.87 7.77 -3.04
C ASP A 240 3.85 7.55 -1.90
N ALA A 241 2.63 8.08 -2.04
CA ALA A 241 1.55 7.90 -1.09
C ALA A 241 1.10 6.42 -0.97
N TYR A 242 1.07 5.69 -2.09
CA TYR A 242 0.84 4.24 -2.09
C TYR A 242 1.91 3.50 -1.27
N VAL A 243 3.20 3.80 -1.52
CA VAL A 243 4.31 3.19 -0.80
C VAL A 243 4.23 3.53 0.69
N GLN A 244 3.93 4.79 1.01
CA GLN A 244 3.80 5.25 2.38
C GLN A 244 2.61 4.60 3.11
N THR A 245 1.50 4.36 2.41
CA THR A 245 0.34 3.64 2.94
C THR A 245 0.73 2.26 3.44
N CYS A 246 1.62 1.54 2.74
CA CYS A 246 2.13 0.27 3.26
C CYS A 246 3.19 0.46 4.33
N GLN A 247 4.23 1.25 4.05
CA GLN A 247 5.47 1.21 4.82
C GLN A 247 5.47 2.12 6.04
N GLY A 248 4.82 3.27 5.95
CA GLY A 248 4.77 4.30 6.98
C GLY A 248 3.65 4.15 8.01
N THR A 249 2.71 3.22 7.79
CA THR A 249 1.54 3.05 8.66
C THR A 249 1.58 1.76 9.49
N LYS A 250 0.71 1.70 10.49
CA LYS A 250 0.36 0.51 11.29
C LYS A 250 -1.17 0.36 11.39
N PRO A 251 -1.67 -0.82 11.76
CA PRO A 251 -3.11 -1.00 11.97
C PRO A 251 -3.68 0.02 12.97
N GLY A 252 -4.80 0.63 12.62
CA GLY A 252 -5.44 1.73 13.33
C GLY A 252 -5.08 3.12 12.81
N ASP A 253 -4.01 3.27 12.02
CA ASP A 253 -3.67 4.54 11.40
C ASP A 253 -4.63 4.88 10.25
N ARG A 254 -4.69 6.17 9.91
CA ARG A 254 -5.39 6.66 8.72
C ARG A 254 -4.66 6.21 7.46
N ILE A 255 -5.43 5.94 6.42
CA ILE A 255 -4.88 5.75 5.06
C ILE A 255 -4.31 7.10 4.59
N ASP A 256 -3.22 7.07 3.83
CA ASP A 256 -2.63 8.28 3.27
C ASP A 256 -3.68 9.01 2.39
N PRO A 257 -3.94 10.31 2.63
CA PRO A 257 -4.99 11.03 1.93
C PRO A 257 -4.71 11.12 0.42
N ALA A 258 -3.45 11.26 0.00
CA ALA A 258 -3.13 11.35 -1.43
C ALA A 258 -3.37 10.02 -2.15
N TYR A 259 -3.18 8.89 -1.44
CA TYR A 259 -3.56 7.58 -1.98
C TYR A 259 -5.10 7.41 -2.02
N LEU A 260 -5.80 7.79 -0.96
CA LEU A 260 -7.28 7.74 -0.93
C LEU A 260 -7.92 8.55 -2.05
N ASP A 261 -7.43 9.77 -2.28
CA ASP A 261 -7.96 10.67 -3.30
C ASP A 261 -7.66 10.15 -4.72
N GLY A 262 -6.54 9.45 -4.89
CA GLY A 262 -6.09 8.92 -6.19
C GLY A 262 -6.61 7.54 -6.56
N ILE A 263 -7.16 6.76 -5.62
CA ILE A 263 -7.42 5.33 -5.84
C ILE A 263 -8.42 5.04 -6.98
N LEU A 264 -9.39 5.92 -7.22
CA LEU A 264 -10.31 5.76 -8.34
C LEU A 264 -9.58 5.90 -9.69
N ALA A 265 -8.68 6.88 -9.80
CA ALA A 265 -7.83 7.06 -10.98
C ALA A 265 -6.84 5.90 -11.12
N ALA A 266 -6.27 5.41 -10.02
CA ALA A 266 -5.41 4.22 -10.04
C ALA A 266 -6.16 2.99 -10.58
N SER A 267 -7.42 2.79 -10.18
CA SER A 267 -8.25 1.67 -10.67
C SER A 267 -8.57 1.75 -12.16
N LEU A 268 -8.76 2.97 -12.69
CA LEU A 268 -8.90 3.22 -14.12
C LEU A 268 -7.65 2.82 -14.90
N ILE A 269 -6.49 3.29 -14.41
CA ILE A 269 -5.21 3.03 -15.04
C ILE A 269 -4.92 1.52 -15.02
N ALA A 270 -5.20 0.84 -13.91
CA ALA A 270 -5.03 -0.60 -13.81
C ALA A 270 -5.91 -1.37 -14.81
N GLU A 271 -7.20 -1.02 -14.93
CA GLU A 271 -8.09 -1.62 -15.93
C GLU A 271 -7.57 -1.43 -17.36
N ALA A 272 -7.11 -0.21 -17.69
CA ALA A 272 -6.54 0.09 -19.00
C ALA A 272 -5.23 -0.68 -19.25
N SER A 273 -4.35 -0.74 -18.25
CA SER A 273 -3.08 -1.48 -18.30
C SER A 273 -3.29 -2.98 -18.52
N ASP A 274 -4.24 -3.59 -17.83
CA ASP A 274 -4.57 -5.02 -18.01
C ASP A 274 -5.07 -5.31 -19.44
N LEU A 275 -5.87 -4.40 -20.01
CA LEU A 275 -6.33 -4.50 -21.40
C LEU A 275 -5.17 -4.30 -22.39
N PHE A 276 -4.29 -3.34 -22.12
CA PHE A 276 -3.11 -3.10 -22.95
C PHE A 276 -2.16 -4.31 -22.95
N ASP A 277 -1.81 -4.83 -21.78
CA ASP A 277 -0.90 -5.96 -21.61
C ASP A 277 -1.48 -7.26 -22.21
N SER A 278 -2.81 -7.36 -22.34
CA SER A 278 -3.49 -8.47 -23.03
C SER A 278 -3.69 -8.26 -24.54
N GLY A 279 -3.14 -7.17 -25.11
CA GLY A 279 -3.22 -6.86 -26.55
C GLY A 279 -4.55 -6.26 -26.99
N ARG A 280 -5.43 -5.92 -26.05
CA ARG A 280 -6.74 -5.27 -26.29
C ARG A 280 -6.60 -3.76 -26.31
N TYR A 281 -5.78 -3.24 -27.23
CA TYR A 281 -5.41 -1.83 -27.27
C TYR A 281 -6.60 -0.88 -27.42
N GLN A 282 -7.59 -1.20 -28.26
CA GLN A 282 -8.76 -0.32 -28.43
C GLN A 282 -9.60 -0.25 -27.15
N ASP A 283 -9.81 -1.38 -26.48
CA ASP A 283 -10.57 -1.40 -25.24
C ASP A 283 -9.85 -0.63 -24.11
N SER A 284 -8.50 -0.63 -24.12
CA SER A 284 -7.70 0.07 -23.10
C SER A 284 -7.90 1.58 -23.06
N ILE A 285 -8.30 2.21 -24.17
CA ILE A 285 -8.56 3.66 -24.25
C ILE A 285 -10.02 4.03 -24.03
N GLU A 286 -10.91 3.03 -23.92
CA GLU A 286 -12.35 3.20 -23.74
C GLU A 286 -12.82 2.96 -22.30
N VAL A 287 -11.88 2.65 -21.38
CA VAL A 287 -12.16 2.43 -19.95
C VAL A 287 -12.79 3.67 -19.33
#